data_AF-A0A094IIQ7-F1
#
_entry.id   AF-A0A094IIQ7-F1
#
_cell.length_a   1.000
_cell.length_b   1.000
_cell.length_c   1.000
_cell.angle_alpha   90.00
_cell.angle_beta   90.00
_cell.angle_gamma   90.00
#
_symmetry.space_group_name_H-M   'P 1'
#
loop_
_entity.id
_entity.type
_entity.pdbx_description
1 polymer ?
#
loop_
_entity_poly.entity_id
_entity_poly.type
_entity_poly.pdbx_seq_one_letter_code
_entity_poly.pdbx_strand_id
1 'polypeptide(L)'
;MGFKDDLDREKHSLLSSKRPYETAAFIIFSLLFLQQLFYLVRSLFDFIKNGGNFSVTNITSVGNLQAFFNRTVFVDSSKWIWVIFAIALLVLYYFLIYVFVWRYCKKRNLAKWTWTTLVVFGPFMLFMPAYMFYIMYIFREYLFRFIKTIVEEYKAFNPEEMALQEAKILEQEKNDAKDRAKDKEQRDLEKAEATRKRQEEKDAKKAETKEK
;
A
#
# COMPACT_ATOMS: atom_id res chain seq x y z
N MET A 1 1.53 -6.96 16.28
CA MET A 1 2.90 -6.63 15.83
C MET A 1 2.98 -5.13 15.65
N GLY A 2 4.01 -4.49 16.19
CA GLY A 2 4.16 -3.04 16.12
C GLY A 2 4.71 -2.58 14.77
N PHE A 3 4.40 -1.33 14.39
CA PHE A 3 4.88 -0.71 13.15
C PHE A 3 6.41 -0.72 13.04
N LYS A 4 7.12 -0.60 14.16
CA LYS A 4 8.59 -0.66 14.22
C LYS A 4 9.13 -2.06 13.89
N ASP A 5 8.53 -3.12 14.45
CA ASP A 5 8.94 -4.50 14.19
C ASP A 5 8.68 -4.91 12.73
N ASP A 6 7.57 -4.44 12.15
CA ASP A 6 7.27 -4.65 10.74
C ASP A 6 8.28 -3.94 9.83
N LEU A 7 8.72 -2.74 10.22
CA LEU A 7 9.70 -1.93 9.47
C LEU A 7 11.12 -2.51 9.55
N ASP A 8 11.56 -2.97 10.73
CA ASP A 8 12.86 -3.64 10.89
C ASP A 8 12.89 -4.99 10.17
N ARG A 9 11.78 -5.75 10.20
CA ARG A 9 11.65 -6.98 9.40
C ARG A 9 11.70 -6.69 7.90
N GLU A 10 11.07 -5.61 7.44
CA GLU A 10 11.13 -5.20 6.03
C GLU A 10 12.53 -4.75 5.62
N LYS A 11 13.22 -3.97 6.46
CA LYS A 11 14.62 -3.59 6.22
C LYS A 11 15.53 -4.81 6.11
N HIS A 12 15.40 -5.78 7.02
CA HIS A 12 16.17 -7.02 6.96
C HIS A 12 15.80 -7.88 5.75
N SER A 13 14.53 -7.92 5.34
CA SER A 13 14.09 -8.60 4.13
C SER A 13 14.69 -7.98 2.86
N LEU A 14 14.73 -6.64 2.79
CA LEU A 14 15.28 -5.86 1.68
C LEU A 14 16.81 -5.94 1.59
N LEU A 15 17.50 -6.10 2.71
CA LEU A 15 18.95 -6.27 2.78
C LEU A 15 19.39 -7.74 2.63
N SER A 16 18.50 -8.70 2.89
CA SER A 16 18.81 -10.12 2.68
C SER A 16 18.92 -10.42 1.18
N SER A 17 19.94 -11.16 0.76
CA SER A 17 20.25 -11.43 -0.65
C SER A 17 19.21 -12.27 -1.40
N LYS A 18 18.03 -12.53 -0.81
CA LYS A 18 17.01 -13.40 -1.37
C LYS A 18 16.22 -12.77 -2.52
N ARG A 19 16.19 -11.42 -2.66
CA ARG A 19 15.45 -10.72 -3.73
C ARG A 19 16.08 -9.37 -4.14
N PRO A 20 17.21 -9.36 -4.87
CA PRO A 20 17.89 -8.12 -5.30
C PRO A 20 16.98 -7.18 -6.12
N TYR A 21 15.98 -7.73 -6.80
CA TYR A 21 14.97 -6.99 -7.56
C TYR A 21 14.01 -6.17 -6.70
N GLU A 22 13.75 -6.61 -5.48
CA GLU A 22 12.86 -5.91 -4.54
C GLU A 22 13.59 -4.68 -3.95
N THR A 23 14.89 -4.82 -3.68
CA THR A 23 15.76 -3.72 -3.25
C THR A 23 15.92 -2.66 -4.35
N ALA A 24 16.18 -3.07 -5.59
CA ALA A 24 16.28 -2.13 -6.72
C ALA A 24 14.95 -1.41 -6.98
N ALA A 25 13.83 -2.14 -6.95
CA ALA A 25 12.50 -1.55 -7.10
C ALA A 25 12.17 -0.57 -5.96
N PHE A 26 12.58 -0.87 -4.73
CA PHE A 26 12.44 0.04 -3.59
C PHE A 26 13.25 1.33 -3.76
N ILE A 27 14.50 1.23 -4.24
CA ILE A 27 15.35 2.41 -4.50
C ILE A 27 14.71 3.28 -5.59
N ILE A 28 14.32 2.68 -6.72
CA ILE A 28 13.66 3.40 -7.83
C ILE A 28 12.36 4.04 -7.33
N PHE A 29 11.51 3.29 -6.61
CA PHE A 29 10.28 3.80 -6.03
C PHE A 29 10.54 4.98 -5.11
N SER A 30 11.49 4.84 -4.18
CA SER A 30 11.81 5.86 -3.19
C SER A 30 12.31 7.14 -3.85
N LEU A 31 13.15 7.03 -4.89
CA LEU A 31 13.67 8.17 -5.63
C LEU A 31 12.55 8.90 -6.38
N LEU A 32 11.71 8.17 -7.12
CA LEU A 32 10.59 8.77 -7.86
C LEU A 32 9.53 9.35 -6.91
N PHE A 33 9.29 8.69 -5.77
CA PHE A 33 8.37 9.17 -4.74
C PHE A 33 8.88 10.44 -4.05
N LEU A 34 10.17 10.48 -3.67
CA LEU A 34 10.79 11.69 -3.12
C LEU A 34 10.76 12.85 -4.12
N GLN A 35 11.03 12.58 -5.39
CA GLN A 35 10.94 13.56 -6.46
C GLN A 35 9.51 14.10 -6.59
N GLN A 36 8.51 13.23 -6.58
CA GLN A 36 7.10 13.64 -6.62
C GLN A 36 6.69 14.48 -5.39
N LEU A 37 7.13 14.09 -4.19
CA LEU A 37 6.89 14.87 -2.97
C LEU A 37 7.56 16.24 -3.03
N PHE A 38 8.79 16.31 -3.53
CA PHE A 38 9.51 17.58 -3.70
C PHE A 38 8.71 18.55 -4.59
N TYR A 39 8.24 18.09 -5.75
CA TYR A 39 7.43 18.93 -6.64
C TYR A 39 6.06 19.29 -6.06
N LEU A 40 5.46 18.41 -5.26
CA LEU A 40 4.21 18.69 -4.55
C LEU A 40 4.41 19.82 -3.52
N VAL A 41 5.44 19.70 -2.68
CA VAL A 41 5.78 20.72 -1.66
C VAL A 41 6.15 22.04 -2.31
N ARG A 42 6.97 22.01 -3.36
CA ARG A 42 7.33 23.22 -4.12
C ARG A 42 6.10 23.90 -4.70
N SER A 43 5.20 23.15 -5.35
CA SER A 43 4.00 23.73 -5.97
C SER A 43 3.03 24.26 -4.91
N LEU A 44 2.95 23.63 -3.74
CA LEU A 44 2.20 24.16 -2.59
C LEU A 44 2.80 25.47 -2.09
N PHE A 45 4.13 25.55 -1.96
CA PHE A 45 4.81 26.77 -1.52
C PHE A 45 4.61 27.92 -2.52
N ASP A 46 4.76 27.65 -3.82
CA ASP A 46 4.54 28.64 -4.87
C ASP A 46 3.06 29.11 -4.91
N PHE A 47 2.11 28.20 -4.65
CA PHE A 47 0.68 28.50 -4.54
C PHE A 47 0.37 29.41 -3.34
N ILE A 48 0.94 29.10 -2.17
CA ILE A 48 0.78 29.91 -0.94
C ILE A 48 1.39 31.30 -1.12
N LYS A 49 2.61 31.36 -1.65
CA LYS A 49 3.41 32.59 -1.70
C LYS A 49 2.94 33.55 -2.79
N ASN A 50 2.59 33.03 -3.96
CA ASN A 50 2.30 33.86 -5.13
C ASN A 50 0.78 33.99 -5.41
N GLY A 51 -0.07 33.25 -4.70
CA GLY A 51 -1.53 33.28 -4.87
C GLY A 51 -2.01 32.88 -6.28
N GLY A 52 -1.14 32.26 -7.07
CA GLY A 52 -1.38 31.90 -8.47
C GLY A 52 -1.95 30.50 -8.63
N ASN A 53 -1.84 29.92 -9.82
CA ASN A 53 -2.36 28.58 -10.11
C ASN A 53 -1.46 27.48 -9.52
N PHE A 54 -2.07 26.47 -8.93
CA PHE A 54 -1.34 25.27 -8.48
C PHE A 54 -0.81 24.49 -9.68
N SER A 55 0.52 24.43 -9.82
CA SER A 55 1.17 23.73 -10.93
C SER A 55 1.25 22.23 -10.66
N VAL A 56 0.73 21.44 -11.61
CA VAL A 56 0.73 19.98 -11.54
C VAL A 56 1.68 19.32 -12.52
N THR A 57 2.19 20.07 -13.50
CA THR A 57 3.01 19.58 -14.62
C THR A 57 4.19 18.71 -14.17
N ASN A 58 4.92 19.14 -13.13
CA ASN A 58 6.09 18.43 -12.62
C ASN A 58 5.77 17.41 -11.51
N ILE A 59 4.59 17.52 -10.90
CA ILE A 59 4.10 16.52 -9.94
C ILE A 59 3.69 15.28 -10.73
N THR A 60 3.05 15.48 -11.89
CA THR A 60 2.40 14.42 -12.65
C THR A 60 3.21 13.79 -13.77
N SER A 61 4.42 14.31 -14.02
CA SER A 61 5.28 13.84 -15.11
C SER A 61 5.95 12.49 -14.83
N VAL A 62 5.74 11.92 -13.65
CA VAL A 62 6.52 10.78 -13.16
C VAL A 62 5.67 9.52 -12.98
N GLY A 63 4.34 9.62 -12.76
CA GLY A 63 3.48 8.51 -12.33
C GLY A 63 2.22 8.24 -13.18
N ASN A 64 1.78 6.99 -13.16
CA ASN A 64 0.84 6.39 -14.10
C ASN A 64 -0.63 6.84 -13.95
N LEU A 65 -1.11 7.03 -12.72
CA LEU A 65 -2.53 7.35 -12.42
C LEU A 65 -2.76 8.81 -12.01
N GLN A 66 -1.77 9.67 -12.23
CA GLN A 66 -1.84 11.09 -11.88
C GLN A 66 -2.76 11.90 -12.79
N ALA A 67 -3.34 11.29 -13.83
CA ALA A 67 -4.41 11.91 -14.63
C ALA A 67 -5.63 12.29 -13.78
N PHE A 68 -5.95 11.53 -12.73
CA PHE A 68 -7.07 11.85 -11.83
C PHE A 68 -6.75 13.05 -10.91
N PHE A 69 -5.52 13.11 -10.41
CA PHE A 69 -5.01 14.27 -9.66
C PHE A 69 -5.01 15.53 -10.52
N ASN A 70 -4.47 15.44 -11.74
CA ASN A 70 -4.50 16.52 -12.73
C ASN A 70 -5.92 16.99 -12.99
N ARG A 71 -6.83 16.08 -13.38
CA ARG A 71 -8.22 16.42 -13.70
C ARG A 71 -8.92 17.13 -12.54
N THR A 72 -8.62 16.75 -11.30
CA THR A 72 -9.20 17.39 -10.12
C THR A 72 -8.68 18.81 -9.92
N VAL A 73 -7.37 19.03 -10.05
CA VAL A 73 -6.78 20.37 -9.95
C VAL A 73 -7.20 21.27 -11.12
N PHE A 74 -7.29 20.72 -12.35
CA PHE A 74 -7.67 21.46 -13.54
C PHE A 74 -9.12 21.94 -13.55
N VAL A 75 -9.99 21.45 -12.64
CA VAL A 75 -11.35 22.01 -12.46
C VAL A 75 -11.26 23.50 -12.13
N ASP A 76 -10.40 23.87 -11.18
CA ASP A 76 -10.09 25.25 -10.83
C ASP A 76 -8.81 25.28 -9.98
N SER A 77 -7.67 25.51 -10.64
CA SER A 77 -6.35 25.44 -10.02
C SER A 77 -6.00 26.66 -9.17
N SER A 78 -6.85 27.69 -9.15
CA SER A 78 -6.69 28.89 -8.34
C SER A 78 -7.34 28.76 -6.97
N LYS A 79 -8.27 27.80 -6.78
CA LYS A 79 -9.01 27.63 -5.53
C LYS A 79 -8.43 26.54 -4.63
N TRP A 80 -8.21 26.89 -3.37
CA TRP A 80 -7.75 26.00 -2.31
C TRP A 80 -8.55 24.71 -2.16
N ILE A 81 -9.88 24.77 -2.35
CA ILE A 81 -10.76 23.61 -2.17
C ILE A 81 -10.40 22.46 -3.13
N TRP A 82 -10.09 22.78 -4.39
CA TRP A 82 -9.75 21.77 -5.41
C TRP A 82 -8.33 21.25 -5.24
N VAL A 83 -7.40 22.09 -4.77
CA VAL A 83 -6.03 21.67 -4.42
C VAL A 83 -6.04 20.69 -3.25
N ILE A 84 -6.76 21.01 -2.17
CA ILE A 84 -6.87 20.13 -0.99
C ILE A 84 -7.58 18.82 -1.37
N PHE A 85 -8.66 18.90 -2.14
CA PHE A 85 -9.38 17.72 -2.59
C PHE A 85 -8.51 16.81 -3.49
N ALA A 86 -7.72 17.40 -4.40
CA ALA A 86 -6.77 16.65 -5.20
C ALA A 86 -5.68 15.96 -4.36
N ILE A 87 -5.12 16.65 -3.36
CA ILE A 87 -4.16 16.05 -2.42
C ILE A 87 -4.80 14.90 -1.64
N ALA A 88 -6.03 15.06 -1.16
CA ALA A 88 -6.76 13.99 -0.47
C ALA A 88 -6.96 12.76 -1.37
N LEU A 89 -7.28 12.96 -2.65
CA LEU A 89 -7.39 11.89 -3.64
C LEU A 89 -6.04 11.22 -3.93
N LEU A 90 -4.95 11.98 -3.94
CA LEU A 90 -3.59 11.43 -4.07
C LEU A 90 -3.24 10.53 -2.87
N VAL A 91 -3.55 10.98 -1.65
CA VAL A 91 -3.35 10.18 -0.43
C VAL A 91 -4.21 8.92 -0.46
N LEU A 92 -5.48 9.04 -0.82
CA LEU A 92 -6.39 7.90 -0.99
C LEU A 92 -5.85 6.91 -2.01
N TYR A 93 -5.28 7.39 -3.12
CA TYR A 93 -4.67 6.54 -4.13
C TYR A 93 -3.52 5.69 -3.57
N TYR A 94 -2.55 6.30 -2.86
CA TYR A 94 -1.47 5.54 -2.22
C TYR A 94 -1.99 4.60 -1.13
N PHE A 95 -3.04 4.98 -0.41
CA PHE A 95 -3.71 4.11 0.54
C PHE A 95 -4.36 2.90 -0.14
N LEU A 96 -5.03 3.09 -1.29
CA LEU A 96 -5.61 1.99 -2.05
C LEU A 96 -4.52 1.06 -2.62
N ILE A 97 -3.38 1.58 -3.07
CA ILE A 97 -2.23 0.77 -3.47
C ILE A 97 -1.71 -0.06 -2.30
N TYR A 98 -1.60 0.54 -1.12
CA TYR A 98 -1.24 -0.18 0.10
C TYR A 98 -2.24 -1.32 0.39
N VAL A 99 -3.55 -1.08 0.26
CA VAL A 99 -4.56 -2.10 0.53
C VAL A 99 -4.60 -3.18 -0.55
N PHE A 100 -4.50 -2.82 -1.83
CA PHE A 100 -4.63 -3.78 -2.92
C PHE A 100 -3.32 -4.46 -3.27
N VAL A 101 -2.27 -3.71 -3.58
CA VAL A 101 -0.98 -4.28 -4.03
C VAL A 101 -0.26 -4.91 -2.85
N TRP A 102 -0.14 -4.19 -1.74
CA TRP A 102 0.63 -4.67 -0.59
C TRP A 102 -0.01 -5.87 0.10
N ARG A 103 -1.35 -5.86 0.28
CA ARG A 103 -2.07 -7.02 0.83
C ARG A 103 -2.04 -8.21 -0.14
N TYR A 104 -2.17 -7.99 -1.44
CA TYR A 104 -2.09 -9.04 -2.44
C TYR A 104 -0.69 -9.67 -2.48
N CYS A 105 0.37 -8.86 -2.55
CA CYS A 105 1.75 -9.35 -2.56
C CYS A 105 2.14 -10.01 -1.24
N LYS A 106 1.65 -9.53 -0.09
CA LYS A 106 1.87 -10.18 1.21
C LYS A 106 1.21 -11.56 1.29
N LYS A 107 0.02 -11.74 0.72
CA LYS A 107 -0.68 -13.04 0.68
C LYS A 107 -0.01 -14.07 -0.23
N ARG A 108 0.60 -13.63 -1.34
CA ARG A 108 1.21 -14.51 -2.34
C ARG A 108 2.74 -14.61 -2.25
N ASN A 109 3.33 -14.04 -1.20
CA ASN A 109 4.78 -13.95 -1.03
C ASN A 109 5.52 -13.38 -2.27
N LEU A 110 4.91 -12.42 -2.96
CA LEU A 110 5.48 -11.74 -4.13
C LEU A 110 6.28 -10.50 -3.69
N ALA A 111 7.21 -10.02 -4.51
CA ALA A 111 7.98 -8.81 -4.20
C ALA A 111 7.11 -7.55 -4.26
N LYS A 112 6.77 -7.05 -3.07
CA LYS A 112 5.74 -6.02 -2.89
C LYS A 112 6.17 -4.72 -3.54
N TRP A 113 7.46 -4.38 -3.40
CA TRP A 113 8.01 -3.15 -3.94
C TRP A 113 8.08 -3.16 -5.46
N THR A 114 8.47 -4.27 -6.07
CA THR A 114 8.48 -4.41 -7.54
C THR A 114 7.09 -4.21 -8.14
N TRP A 115 6.07 -4.83 -7.57
CA TRP A 115 4.69 -4.64 -8.01
C TRP A 115 4.16 -3.24 -7.71
N THR A 116 4.54 -2.63 -6.58
CA THR A 116 4.15 -1.26 -6.23
C THR A 116 4.76 -0.26 -7.21
N THR A 117 6.05 -0.38 -7.55
CA THR A 117 6.72 0.46 -8.54
C THR A 117 6.08 0.30 -9.92
N LEU A 118 5.72 -0.92 -10.31
CA LEU A 118 5.08 -1.19 -11.60
C LEU A 118 3.66 -0.60 -11.67
N VAL A 119 2.86 -0.72 -10.62
CA VAL A 119 1.51 -0.14 -10.60
C VAL A 119 1.57 1.39 -10.58
N VAL A 120 2.47 1.98 -9.79
CA VAL A 120 2.56 3.43 -9.60
C VAL A 120 3.24 4.12 -10.79
N PHE A 121 4.28 3.51 -11.37
CA PHE A 121 5.20 4.13 -12.33
C PHE A 121 5.38 3.33 -13.63
N GLY A 122 4.68 2.21 -13.83
CA GLY A 122 4.95 1.21 -14.87
C GLY A 122 5.14 1.73 -16.30
N PRO A 123 4.19 2.47 -16.88
CA PRO A 123 4.33 3.02 -18.23
C PRO A 123 5.43 4.06 -18.33
N PHE A 124 5.64 4.86 -17.29
CA PHE A 124 6.70 5.86 -17.25
C PHE A 124 8.10 5.26 -17.07
N MET A 125 8.22 4.02 -16.59
CA MET A 125 9.52 3.32 -16.55
C MET A 125 10.09 3.03 -17.95
N LEU A 126 9.24 2.83 -18.97
CA LEU A 126 9.72 2.62 -20.35
C LEU A 126 10.13 3.93 -21.05
N PHE A 127 9.67 5.07 -20.56
CA PHE A 127 9.96 6.41 -21.10
C PHE A 127 10.83 7.23 -20.14
N MET A 128 11.68 6.58 -19.34
CA MET A 128 12.55 7.28 -18.40
C MET A 128 13.54 8.20 -19.14
N PRO A 129 13.94 9.34 -18.55
CA PRO A 129 14.93 10.24 -19.15
C PRO A 129 16.31 9.57 -19.36
N ALA A 130 17.10 10.07 -20.31
CA ALA A 130 18.43 9.53 -20.69
C ALA A 130 19.39 9.23 -19.51
N TYR A 131 19.35 10.04 -18.45
CA TYR A 131 20.20 9.82 -17.27
C TYR A 131 19.81 8.55 -16.48
N MET A 132 18.54 8.13 -16.52
CA MET A 132 18.11 6.87 -15.93
C MET A 132 18.64 5.68 -16.72
N PHE A 133 18.73 5.79 -18.05
CA PHE A 133 19.43 4.79 -18.87
C PHE A 133 20.92 4.73 -18.57
N TYR A 134 21.56 5.85 -18.24
CA TYR A 134 22.96 5.88 -17.79
C TYR A 134 23.14 5.17 -16.44
N ILE A 135 22.23 5.40 -15.48
CA ILE A 135 22.20 4.66 -14.21
C ILE A 135 21.97 3.16 -14.48
N MET A 136 20.99 2.79 -15.31
CA MET A 136 20.77 1.41 -15.72
C MET A 136 21.99 0.77 -16.41
N TYR A 137 22.75 1.54 -17.19
CA TYR A 137 23.98 1.11 -17.84
C TYR A 137 25.13 0.89 -16.85
N ILE A 138 25.28 1.76 -15.85
CA ILE A 138 26.23 1.55 -14.74
C ILE A 138 25.87 0.26 -14.00
N PHE A 139 24.58 0.02 -13.76
CA PHE A 139 24.07 -1.18 -13.10
C PHE A 139 23.80 -2.35 -14.06
N ARG A 140 24.33 -2.34 -15.29
CA ARG A 140 23.99 -3.33 -16.35
C ARG A 140 24.20 -4.78 -15.91
N GLU A 141 25.24 -5.07 -15.14
CA GLU A 141 25.51 -6.44 -14.69
C GLU A 141 24.42 -6.96 -13.74
N TYR A 142 23.93 -6.09 -12.86
CA TYR A 142 22.80 -6.39 -11.98
C TYR A 142 21.49 -6.49 -12.79
N LEU A 143 21.32 -5.64 -13.80
CA LEU A 143 20.12 -5.59 -14.64
C LEU A 143 20.02 -6.79 -15.60
N PHE A 144 21.14 -7.24 -16.16
CA PHE A 144 21.17 -8.46 -16.98
C PHE A 144 21.04 -9.73 -16.16
N ARG A 145 21.64 -9.78 -14.95
CA ARG A 145 21.36 -10.86 -13.99
C ARG A 145 19.87 -10.88 -13.64
N PHE A 146 19.26 -9.72 -13.44
CA PHE A 146 17.83 -9.55 -13.21
C PHE A 146 16.96 -10.04 -14.38
N ILE A 147 17.24 -9.62 -15.62
CA ILE A 147 16.52 -10.10 -16.82
C ILE A 147 16.65 -11.62 -16.94
N LYS A 148 17.85 -12.16 -16.70
CA LYS A 148 18.08 -13.61 -16.71
C LYS A 148 17.23 -14.33 -15.66
N THR A 149 17.19 -13.83 -14.42
CA THR A 149 16.36 -14.40 -13.35
C THR A 149 14.87 -14.34 -13.70
N ILE A 150 14.38 -13.24 -14.26
CA ILE A 150 12.97 -13.15 -14.70
C ILE A 150 12.69 -14.17 -15.80
N VAL A 151 13.59 -14.30 -16.78
CA VAL A 151 13.41 -15.26 -17.88
C VAL A 151 13.44 -16.69 -17.38
N GLU A 152 14.30 -17.00 -16.41
CA GLU A 152 14.38 -18.33 -15.78
C GLU A 152 13.14 -18.61 -14.91
N GLU A 153 12.67 -17.65 -14.11
CA GLU A 153 11.43 -17.76 -13.33
C GLU A 153 10.20 -17.89 -14.26
N TYR A 154 10.16 -17.16 -15.38
CA TYR A 154 9.09 -17.26 -16.37
C TYR A 154 9.12 -18.60 -17.10
N LYS A 155 10.30 -19.16 -17.37
CA LYS A 155 10.43 -20.51 -17.95
C LYS A 155 10.08 -21.60 -16.95
N ALA A 156 10.33 -21.39 -15.67
CA ALA A 156 9.96 -22.29 -14.58
C ALA A 156 8.51 -22.11 -14.12
N PHE A 157 7.77 -21.13 -14.68
CA PHE A 157 6.41 -20.82 -14.32
C PHE A 157 5.47 -21.95 -14.76
N ASN A 158 4.97 -22.72 -13.79
CA ASN A 158 3.98 -23.76 -14.02
C ASN A 158 2.58 -23.29 -13.57
N PRO A 159 1.61 -23.11 -14.49
CA PRO A 159 0.27 -22.62 -14.16
C PRO A 159 -0.48 -23.50 -13.15
N GLU A 160 -0.26 -24.82 -13.19
CA GLU A 160 -0.93 -25.77 -12.28
C GLU A 160 -0.44 -25.62 -10.83
N GLU A 161 0.86 -25.37 -10.64
CA GLU A 161 1.45 -25.19 -9.31
C GLU A 161 0.96 -23.88 -8.66
N MET A 162 0.75 -22.83 -9.47
CA MET A 162 0.09 -21.62 -9.03
C MET A 162 -1.37 -21.83 -8.64
N ALA A 163 -2.15 -22.58 -9.43
CA ALA A 163 -3.53 -22.90 -9.09
C ALA A 163 -3.62 -23.68 -7.76
N LEU A 164 -2.65 -24.57 -7.50
CA LEU A 164 -2.56 -25.32 -6.25
C LEU A 164 -2.20 -24.43 -5.06
N GLN A 165 -1.31 -23.45 -5.24
CA GLN A 165 -1.02 -22.43 -4.21
C GLN A 165 -2.22 -21.51 -3.97
N GLU A 166 -2.94 -21.12 -5.02
CA GLU A 166 -4.17 -20.35 -4.89
C GLU A 166 -5.24 -21.09 -4.09
N ALA A 167 -5.41 -22.39 -4.35
CA ALA A 167 -6.33 -23.24 -3.59
C ALA A 167 -5.94 -23.31 -2.10
N LYS A 168 -4.65 -23.47 -1.78
CA LYS A 168 -4.14 -23.48 -0.40
C LYS A 168 -4.38 -22.14 0.32
N ILE A 169 -4.16 -21.02 -0.37
CA ILE A 169 -4.42 -19.68 0.18
C ILE A 169 -5.92 -19.49 0.45
N LEU A 170 -6.78 -19.93 -0.48
CA LEU A 170 -8.24 -19.87 -0.33
C LEU A 170 -8.75 -20.74 0.84
N GLU A 171 -8.14 -21.90 1.04
CA GLU A 171 -8.46 -22.79 2.15
C GLU A 171 -8.03 -22.22 3.50
N GLN A 172 -6.84 -21.63 3.58
CA GLN A 172 -6.41 -20.85 4.74
C GLN A 172 -7.35 -19.68 5.05
N GLU A 173 -7.79 -18.93 4.03
CA GLU A 173 -8.75 -17.84 4.24
C GLU A 173 -10.10 -18.32 4.77
N LYS A 174 -10.59 -19.46 4.29
CA LYS A 174 -11.82 -20.07 4.81
C LYS A 174 -11.67 -20.47 6.27
N ASN A 175 -10.51 -20.99 6.66
CA ASN A 175 -10.23 -21.37 8.04
C ASN A 175 -10.08 -20.13 8.94
N ASP A 176 -9.29 -19.14 8.54
CA ASP A 176 -9.14 -17.87 9.26
C ASP A 176 -10.47 -17.09 9.38
N ALA A 177 -11.36 -17.21 8.40
CA ALA A 177 -12.69 -16.61 8.45
C ALA A 177 -13.61 -17.34 9.44
N LYS A 178 -13.53 -18.68 9.50
CA LYS A 178 -14.24 -19.49 10.48
C LYS A 178 -13.77 -19.20 11.90
N ASP A 179 -12.46 -19.08 12.11
CA ASP A 179 -11.89 -18.78 13.43
C ASP A 179 -12.28 -17.37 13.89
N ARG A 180 -12.24 -16.38 12.99
CA ARG A 180 -12.75 -15.02 13.28
C ARG A 180 -14.25 -14.98 13.57
N ALA A 181 -15.04 -15.85 12.94
CA ALA A 181 -16.47 -15.95 13.23
C ALA A 181 -16.70 -16.54 14.64
N LYS A 182 -15.96 -17.59 15.01
CA LYS A 182 -16.01 -18.20 16.34
C LYS A 182 -15.57 -17.24 17.45
N ASP A 183 -14.48 -16.50 17.24
CA ASP A 183 -14.00 -15.49 18.20
C ASP A 183 -15.03 -14.38 18.41
N LYS A 184 -15.73 -13.97 17.34
CA LYS A 184 -16.79 -12.97 17.43
C LYS A 184 -18.00 -13.49 18.21
N GLU A 185 -18.39 -14.74 17.94
CA GLU A 185 -19.49 -15.42 18.63
C GLU A 185 -19.20 -15.59 20.13
N GLN A 186 -17.98 -15.97 20.50
CA GLN A 186 -17.54 -16.02 21.91
C GLN A 186 -17.59 -14.65 22.59
N ARG A 187 -17.10 -13.59 21.94
CA ARG A 187 -17.17 -12.23 22.50
C ARG A 187 -18.60 -11.74 22.67
N ASP A 188 -19.50 -12.09 21.76
CA ASP A 188 -20.90 -11.71 21.83
C ASP A 188 -21.63 -12.49 22.94
N LEU A 189 -21.28 -13.77 23.15
CA LEU A 189 -21.74 -14.58 24.30
C LEU A 189 -21.23 -14.03 25.63
N GLU A 190 -19.95 -13.70 25.76
CA GLU A 190 -19.37 -13.09 26.97
C GLU A 190 -20.05 -11.75 27.31
N LYS A 191 -20.32 -10.91 26.30
CA LYS A 191 -21.07 -9.66 26.49
C LYS A 191 -22.50 -9.90 26.93
N ALA A 192 -23.19 -10.89 26.35
CA ALA A 192 -24.54 -11.24 26.75
C ALA A 192 -24.60 -11.74 28.19
N GLU A 193 -23.65 -12.58 28.60
CA GLU A 193 -23.55 -13.10 29.97
C GLU A 193 -23.19 -11.99 30.98
N ALA A 194 -22.26 -11.10 30.63
CA ALA A 194 -21.93 -9.94 31.46
C ALA A 194 -23.12 -8.97 31.60
N THR A 195 -23.94 -8.84 30.56
CA THR A 195 -25.16 -8.03 30.60
C THR A 195 -26.22 -8.68 31.50
N ARG A 196 -26.40 -10.01 31.42
CA ARG A 196 -27.29 -10.75 32.33
C ARG A 196 -26.89 -10.62 33.80
N LYS A 197 -25.61 -10.83 34.14
CA LYS A 197 -25.12 -10.69 35.52
C LYS A 197 -25.35 -9.28 36.08
N ARG A 198 -25.15 -8.24 35.26
CA ARG A 198 -25.45 -6.85 35.64
C ARG A 198 -26.94 -6.58 35.82
N GLN A 199 -27.80 -7.30 35.09
CA GLN A 199 -29.26 -7.20 35.23
C GLN A 199 -29.70 -7.85 36.55
N GLU A 200 -29.21 -9.07 36.81
CA GLU A 200 -29.48 -9.84 38.04
C GLU A 200 -29.01 -9.09 39.31
N GLU A 201 -27.82 -8.48 39.29
CA GLU A 201 -27.35 -7.64 40.41
C GLU A 201 -28.23 -6.41 40.65
N LYS A 202 -28.74 -5.79 39.58
CA LYS A 202 -29.65 -4.64 39.68
C LYS A 202 -31.02 -5.05 40.22
N ASP A 203 -31.50 -6.21 39.82
CA ASP A 203 -32.80 -6.73 40.25
C ASP A 203 -32.74 -7.24 41.70
N ALA A 204 -31.63 -7.87 42.12
CA ALA A 204 -31.38 -8.24 43.52
C ALA A 204 -31.31 -7.02 44.44
N LYS A 205 -30.58 -5.97 44.06
CA LYS A 205 -30.54 -4.71 44.83
C LYS A 205 -31.90 -4.03 44.94
N LYS A 206 -32.75 -4.13 43.91
CA LYS A 206 -34.13 -3.61 43.95
C LYS A 206 -35.03 -4.42 44.87
N ALA A 207 -34.83 -5.74 44.97
CA ALA A 207 -35.58 -6.60 45.88
C ALA A 207 -35.25 -6.30 47.35
N GLU A 208 -33.97 -6.16 47.70
CA GLU A 208 -33.52 -5.83 49.06
C GLU A 208 -34.00 -4.45 49.54
N THR A 209 -34.24 -3.52 48.61
CA THR A 209 -34.73 -2.17 48.94
C THR A 209 -36.24 -2.12 49.21
N LYS A 210 -37.00 -3.17 48.84
CA LYS A 210 -38.45 -3.25 49.05
C LYS A 210 -38.89 -3.98 50.32
N GLU A 211 -37.98 -4.72 50.98
CA GLU A 211 -38.25 -5.42 52.25
C GLU A 211 -37.88 -4.62 53.51
N LYS A 212 -37.42 -3.37 53.34
CA LYS A 212 -37.27 -2.38 54.44
C LYS A 212 -38.37 -1.34 54.36
#